data_AF-D3IMZ4-F1
#
_entry.id   AF-D3IMZ4-F1
#
_cell.length_a   1.000
_cell.length_b   1.000
_cell.length_c   1.000
_cell.angle_alpha   90.00
_cell.angle_beta   90.00
_cell.angle_gamma   90.00
#
_symmetry.space_group_name_H-M   'P 1'
#
loop_
_entity.id
_entity.type
_entity.pdbx_description
1 polymer ?
#
loop_
_entity_poly.entity_id
_entity_poly.type
_entity_poly.pdbx_seq_one_letter_code
_entity_poly.pdbx_strand_id
1 'polypeptide(L)'
;MDILVNSINSDDFTYKFQYVSENDELPDKSMLAPQLVEEIESTGHTVLTKLLGGSQTKQTKKGSYSLVVEDDRSPRDYYNNLGEQVPNPLGRVLYVFHEVFGHGRSLSLGRGSDNQHGDAIRLENLVLRVAGFSNIQRNGEDHGPKTKIPNNSQLPDYR
;
A
#
# COMPACT_ATOMS: atom_id res chain seq x y z
N MET A 1 25.96 -8.14 3.41
CA MET A 1 25.00 -7.33 2.63
C MET A 1 23.98 -6.90 3.65
N ASP A 2 24.16 -5.69 4.17
CA ASP A 2 23.42 -5.26 5.36
C ASP A 2 22.05 -4.77 4.91
N ILE A 3 21.03 -5.61 5.13
CA ILE A 3 19.65 -5.16 5.06
C ILE A 3 19.41 -4.37 6.35
N LEU A 4 19.67 -3.07 6.30
CA LEU A 4 19.29 -2.17 7.38
C LEU A 4 17.77 -1.91 7.29
N VAL A 5 16.99 -2.70 8.03
CA VAL A 5 15.56 -2.44 8.28
C VAL A 5 15.46 -1.48 9.47
N ASN A 6 15.84 -0.22 9.26
CA ASN A 6 15.46 0.87 10.16
C ASN A 6 14.11 1.42 9.64
N SER A 7 12.98 1.37 10.35
CA SER A 7 12.67 0.79 11.66
C SER A 7 11.17 1.02 11.87
N ILE A 8 10.43 -0.04 12.20
CA ILE A 8 9.05 0.10 12.68
C ILE A 8 9.12 0.94 13.98
N ASN A 9 8.41 2.06 14.04
CA ASN A 9 8.40 3.00 15.17
C ASN A 9 9.76 3.65 15.53
N SER A 10 10.46 4.26 14.57
CA SER A 10 11.68 5.04 14.84
C SER A 10 11.60 6.48 14.34
N ASP A 11 12.40 7.34 14.96
CA ASP A 11 12.48 8.78 14.72
C ASP A 11 13.59 9.17 13.72
N ASP A 12 14.46 8.24 13.31
CA ASP A 12 15.53 8.46 12.32
C ASP A 12 15.40 7.46 11.15
N PHE A 13 14.54 7.78 10.18
CA PHE A 13 14.07 6.81 9.20
C PHE A 13 14.35 7.19 7.74
N THR A 14 14.86 6.21 6.99
CA THR A 14 14.69 6.10 5.53
C THR A 14 13.29 5.55 5.20
N TYR A 15 12.69 4.79 6.12
CA TYR A 15 11.36 4.18 5.98
C TYR A 15 10.61 4.17 7.32
N LYS A 16 9.39 4.75 7.38
CA LYS A 16 8.52 4.76 8.58
C LYS A 16 7.16 4.16 8.28
N PHE A 17 6.69 3.30 9.18
CA PHE A 17 5.41 2.60 9.09
C PHE A 17 4.61 2.79 10.39
N GLN A 18 3.31 3.05 10.29
CA GLN A 18 2.42 3.23 11.43
C GLN A 18 1.07 2.53 11.20
N TYR A 19 0.54 1.92 12.27
CA TYR A 19 -0.85 1.46 12.35
C TYR A 19 -1.66 2.49 13.12
N VAL A 20 -2.86 2.77 12.64
CA VAL A 20 -3.85 3.61 13.34
C VAL A 20 -5.24 2.97 13.23
N SER A 21 -6.05 3.07 14.28
CA SER A 21 -7.49 2.83 14.20
C SER A 21 -8.18 3.99 13.45
N GLU A 22 -9.40 3.76 12.96
CA GLU A 22 -10.24 4.80 12.38
C GLU A 22 -10.54 5.97 13.35
N ASN A 23 -10.46 5.71 14.65
CA ASN A 23 -10.76 6.70 15.71
C ASN A 23 -9.50 7.31 16.35
N ASP A 24 -8.30 6.86 15.96
CA ASP A 24 -7.06 7.38 16.52
C ASP A 24 -6.76 8.78 15.99
N GLU A 25 -6.11 9.61 16.83
CA GLU A 25 -5.52 10.83 16.33
C GLU A 25 -4.46 10.51 15.28
N LEU A 26 -4.53 11.25 14.18
CA LEU A 26 -3.60 11.07 13.09
C LEU A 26 -2.19 11.50 13.50
N PRO A 27 -1.17 10.69 13.18
CA PRO A 27 0.21 11.07 13.38
C PRO A 27 0.58 12.28 12.50
N ASP A 28 1.75 12.86 12.76
CA ASP A 28 2.28 14.07 12.11
C ASP A 28 1.78 14.29 10.67
N LYS A 29 0.81 15.20 10.53
CA LYS A 29 0.13 15.53 9.28
C LYS A 29 1.10 15.94 8.17
N SER A 30 2.28 16.45 8.50
CA SER A 30 3.29 16.84 7.51
C SER A 30 3.81 15.66 6.67
N MET A 31 3.64 14.44 7.19
CA MET A 31 4.03 13.19 6.53
C MET A 31 2.95 12.64 5.58
N LEU A 32 1.75 13.21 5.61
CA LEU A 32 0.59 12.79 4.82
C LEU A 32 0.54 13.52 3.46
N ALA A 33 -0.24 13.00 2.49
CA ALA A 33 -0.49 13.76 1.26
C ALA A 33 -1.30 15.02 1.57
N PRO A 34 -1.05 16.16 0.87
CA PRO A 34 -1.79 17.40 1.11
C PRO A 34 -3.31 17.23 0.98
N GLN A 35 -3.76 16.45 0.00
CA GLN A 35 -5.19 16.15 -0.15
C GLN A 35 -5.76 15.43 1.06
N LEU A 36 -4.97 14.54 1.68
CA LEU A 36 -5.39 13.85 2.89
C LEU A 36 -5.50 14.83 4.06
N VAL A 37 -4.52 15.72 4.25
CA VAL A 37 -4.52 16.73 5.33
C VAL A 37 -5.73 17.65 5.23
N GLU A 38 -5.99 18.19 4.03
CA GLU A 38 -7.11 19.10 3.76
C GLU A 38 -8.46 18.46 4.11
N GLU A 39 -8.61 17.17 3.82
CA GLU A 39 -9.87 16.49 4.03
C GLU A 39 -10.05 15.92 5.44
N ILE A 40 -8.96 15.59 6.14
CA ILE A 40 -8.99 15.34 7.58
C ILE A 40 -9.47 16.60 8.32
N GLU A 41 -8.96 17.77 7.92
CA GLU A 41 -9.28 19.05 8.54
C GLU A 41 -10.71 19.49 8.27
N SER A 42 -11.25 19.16 7.09
CA SER A 42 -12.65 19.47 6.76
C SER A 42 -13.67 18.55 7.45
N THR A 43 -13.27 17.35 7.89
CA THR A 43 -14.19 16.29 8.38
C THR A 43 -13.98 15.85 9.82
N GLY A 44 -13.03 16.45 10.54
CA GLY A 44 -12.82 16.20 11.96
C GLY A 44 -12.30 14.79 12.26
N HIS A 45 -11.32 14.29 11.48
CA HIS A 45 -10.58 13.04 11.68
C HIS A 45 -11.27 11.72 11.26
N THR A 46 -12.56 11.74 10.91
CA THR A 46 -13.38 10.53 10.68
C THR A 46 -13.23 9.82 9.31
N VAL A 47 -12.21 10.13 8.50
CA VAL A 47 -12.32 9.94 7.02
C VAL A 47 -11.20 9.11 6.35
N LEU A 48 -10.22 8.61 7.10
CA LEU A 48 -9.12 7.84 6.50
C LEU A 48 -9.58 6.62 5.68
N THR A 49 -10.57 5.87 6.18
CA THR A 49 -11.14 4.71 5.47
C THR A 49 -11.97 5.11 4.25
N LYS A 50 -12.69 6.25 4.30
CA LYS A 50 -13.57 6.70 3.21
C LYS A 50 -12.82 7.32 2.02
N LEU A 51 -11.67 7.95 2.24
CA LEU A 51 -10.94 8.68 1.19
C LEU A 51 -9.90 7.86 0.44
N LEU A 52 -9.23 6.94 1.12
CA LEU A 52 -8.04 6.30 0.58
C LEU A 52 -8.20 4.80 0.32
N GLY A 53 -9.35 4.23 0.66
CA GLY A 53 -9.45 2.77 0.81
C GLY A 53 -8.46 2.31 1.89
N GLY A 54 -8.46 3.04 3.01
CA GLY A 54 -7.81 2.75 4.29
C GLY A 54 -6.33 2.40 4.34
N SER A 55 -5.56 2.70 3.30
CA SER A 55 -4.11 2.74 3.40
C SER A 55 -3.51 3.81 2.49
N GLN A 56 -2.29 4.24 2.80
CA GLN A 56 -1.55 5.18 1.96
C GLN A 56 -0.05 4.99 2.14
N THR A 57 0.66 5.14 1.03
CA THR A 57 2.10 5.37 1.05
C THR A 57 2.49 6.63 0.29
N LYS A 58 3.44 7.39 0.83
CA LYS A 58 3.95 8.63 0.24
C LYS A 58 5.48 8.66 0.28
N GLN A 59 6.07 9.19 -0.78
CA GLN A 59 7.50 9.50 -0.80
C GLN A 59 7.80 10.72 0.12
N THR A 60 8.86 10.62 0.92
CA THR A 60 9.39 11.70 1.76
C THR A 60 10.73 12.18 1.21
N LYS A 61 11.29 13.27 1.76
CA LYS A 61 12.62 13.76 1.38
C LYS A 61 13.74 12.72 1.57
N LYS A 62 13.55 11.76 2.49
CA LYS A 62 14.56 10.75 2.86
C LYS A 62 14.18 9.31 2.49
N GLY A 63 13.00 9.10 1.90
CA GLY A 63 12.53 7.76 1.50
C GLY A 63 11.01 7.71 1.39
N SER A 64 10.31 6.96 2.25
CA SER A 64 8.84 6.89 2.23
C SER A 64 8.20 6.69 3.59
N TYR A 65 6.90 6.97 3.64
CA TYR A 65 6.03 6.82 4.81
C TYR A 65 4.78 6.06 4.39
N SER A 66 4.46 5.00 5.11
CA SER A 66 3.25 4.19 4.88
C SER A 66 2.36 4.20 6.13
N LEU A 67 1.06 4.34 5.89
CA LEU A 67 -0.01 4.31 6.89
C LEU A 67 -1.02 3.24 6.48
N VAL A 68 -1.40 2.39 7.43
CA VAL A 68 -2.46 1.40 7.24
C VAL A 68 -3.49 1.57 8.35
N VAL A 69 -4.75 1.68 7.97
CA VAL A 69 -5.89 1.75 8.89
C VAL A 69 -6.42 0.34 9.13
N GLU A 70 -6.62 -0.02 10.39
CA GLU A 70 -6.95 -1.40 10.76
C GLU A 70 -8.32 -1.90 10.27
N ASP A 71 -9.30 -1.01 10.18
CA ASP A 71 -10.72 -1.33 9.93
C ASP A 71 -11.13 -1.18 8.45
N ASP A 72 -10.16 -1.21 7.55
CA ASP A 72 -10.41 -0.95 6.14
C ASP A 72 -11.05 -2.10 5.34
N ARG A 73 -11.76 -1.74 4.28
CA ARG A 73 -12.36 -2.67 3.32
C ARG A 73 -11.30 -3.27 2.42
N SER A 74 -11.25 -4.59 2.41
CA SER A 74 -10.44 -5.33 1.46
C SER A 74 -10.70 -4.92 -0.01
N PRO A 75 -9.65 -4.72 -0.84
CA PRO A 75 -9.79 -4.51 -2.28
C PRO A 75 -10.60 -5.62 -2.91
N ARG A 76 -11.33 -5.24 -3.94
CA ARG A 76 -12.30 -6.11 -4.60
C ARG A 76 -11.84 -6.51 -5.99
N ASP A 77 -10.55 -6.52 -6.26
CA ASP A 77 -10.00 -6.74 -7.61
C ASP A 77 -9.07 -7.97 -7.69
N TYR A 78 -9.34 -8.96 -6.83
CA TYR A 78 -8.72 -10.29 -6.91
C TYR A 78 -9.57 -11.21 -7.76
N TYR A 79 -8.93 -11.92 -8.67
CA TYR A 79 -9.57 -12.84 -9.59
C TYR A 79 -8.89 -14.20 -9.56
N ASN A 80 -9.68 -15.25 -9.63
CA ASN A 80 -9.16 -16.61 -9.82
C ASN A 80 -8.85 -16.89 -11.32
N ASN A 81 -8.32 -18.08 -11.62
CA ASN A 81 -8.02 -18.51 -12.99
C ASN A 81 -9.25 -18.64 -13.92
N LEU A 82 -10.48 -18.64 -13.37
CA LEU A 82 -11.72 -18.64 -14.13
C LEU A 82 -12.20 -17.21 -14.44
N GLY A 83 -11.48 -16.18 -13.97
CA GLY A 83 -11.88 -14.79 -14.10
C GLY A 83 -12.97 -14.37 -13.11
N GLU A 84 -13.24 -15.18 -12.09
CA GLU A 84 -14.22 -14.86 -11.06
C GLU A 84 -13.56 -14.04 -9.96
N GLN A 85 -14.26 -13.01 -9.52
CA GLN A 85 -13.84 -12.16 -8.40
C GLN A 85 -13.87 -12.98 -7.10
N VAL A 86 -12.78 -12.95 -6.35
CA VAL A 86 -12.65 -13.67 -5.07
C VAL A 86 -12.22 -12.73 -3.94
N PRO A 87 -12.46 -13.07 -2.67
CA PRO A 87 -11.91 -12.30 -1.55
C PRO A 87 -10.37 -12.35 -1.51
N ASN A 88 -9.75 -11.34 -0.90
CA ASN A 88 -8.32 -11.37 -0.59
C ASN A 88 -8.01 -12.55 0.35
N PRO A 89 -7.22 -13.56 -0.09
CA PRO A 89 -6.98 -14.77 0.70
C PRO A 89 -6.01 -14.55 1.87
N LEU A 90 -5.21 -13.47 1.87
CA LEU A 90 -4.22 -13.17 2.90
C LEU A 90 -4.63 -12.00 3.81
N GLY A 91 -5.81 -11.42 3.55
CA GLY A 91 -6.37 -10.31 4.33
C GLY A 91 -5.36 -9.18 4.57
N ARG A 92 -5.32 -8.68 5.80
CA ARG A 92 -4.53 -7.51 6.21
C ARG A 92 -3.04 -7.64 5.91
N VAL A 93 -2.48 -8.85 6.00
CA VAL A 93 -1.04 -9.08 5.73
C VAL A 93 -0.67 -8.56 4.34
N LEU A 94 -1.54 -8.78 3.37
CA LEU A 94 -1.30 -8.37 1.99
C LEU A 94 -1.27 -6.85 1.82
N TYR A 95 -2.09 -6.09 2.57
CA TYR A 95 -2.06 -4.62 2.56
C TYR A 95 -0.77 -4.06 3.10
N VAL A 96 -0.28 -4.66 4.19
CA VAL A 96 0.99 -4.22 4.78
C VAL A 96 2.11 -4.43 3.77
N PHE A 97 2.14 -5.59 3.08
CA PHE A 97 3.12 -5.80 2.00
C PHE A 97 2.93 -4.82 0.83
N HIS A 98 1.69 -4.57 0.42
CA HIS A 98 1.35 -3.64 -0.65
C HIS A 98 1.87 -2.22 -0.37
N GLU A 99 1.62 -1.72 0.83
CA GLU A 99 2.05 -0.37 1.22
C GLU A 99 3.54 -0.29 1.51
N VAL A 100 4.06 -1.21 2.32
CA VAL A 100 5.43 -1.12 2.83
C VAL A 100 6.44 -1.43 1.76
N PHE A 101 6.28 -2.59 1.15
CA PHE A 101 7.26 -3.11 0.21
C PHE A 101 6.85 -2.76 -1.21
N GLY A 102 5.55 -2.74 -1.53
CA GLY A 102 5.06 -2.40 -2.86
C GLY A 102 5.32 -0.93 -3.21
N HIS A 103 4.64 -0.03 -2.50
CA HIS A 103 4.83 1.41 -2.66
C HIS A 103 6.10 1.90 -1.97
N GLY A 104 6.27 1.60 -0.68
CA GLY A 104 7.27 2.24 0.16
C GLY A 104 8.69 1.99 -0.32
N ARG A 105 9.05 0.73 -0.56
CA ARG A 105 10.37 0.39 -1.12
C ARG A 105 10.58 1.00 -2.49
N SER A 106 9.61 0.89 -3.40
CA SER A 106 9.71 1.44 -4.76
C SER A 106 9.96 2.95 -4.74
N LEU A 107 9.19 3.71 -3.95
CA LEU A 107 9.36 5.16 -3.79
C LEU A 107 10.69 5.52 -3.12
N SER A 108 11.11 4.76 -2.10
CA SER A 108 12.38 5.00 -1.41
C SER A 108 13.59 4.76 -2.33
N LEU A 109 13.45 3.92 -3.34
CA LEU A 109 14.44 3.69 -4.39
C LEU A 109 14.38 4.72 -5.53
N GLY A 110 13.48 5.71 -5.45
CA GLY A 110 13.38 6.80 -6.42
C GLY A 110 12.67 6.42 -7.72
N ARG A 111 11.89 5.32 -7.75
CA ARG A 111 11.13 4.92 -8.95
C ARG A 111 9.96 5.85 -9.28
N GLY A 112 9.52 6.67 -8.33
CA GLY A 112 8.54 7.73 -8.53
C GLY A 112 7.09 7.25 -8.70
N SER A 113 6.18 8.21 -8.91
CA SER A 113 4.73 8.01 -8.99
C SER A 113 4.30 7.11 -10.13
N ASP A 114 5.04 7.10 -11.24
CA ASP A 114 4.64 6.39 -12.46
C ASP A 114 4.77 4.87 -12.30
N ASN A 115 5.62 4.43 -11.36
CA ASN A 115 5.91 3.02 -11.14
C ASN A 115 5.24 2.46 -9.88
N GLN A 116 4.96 3.31 -8.87
CA GLN A 116 4.55 2.83 -7.53
C GLN A 116 3.32 1.91 -7.56
N HIS A 117 2.35 2.16 -8.45
CA HIS A 117 1.10 1.40 -8.52
C HIS A 117 1.30 0.02 -9.14
N GLY A 118 2.03 -0.03 -10.25
CA GLY A 118 2.38 -1.30 -10.89
C GLY A 118 3.28 -2.16 -10.00
N ASP A 119 4.26 -1.53 -9.35
CA ASP A 119 5.18 -2.17 -8.42
C ASP A 119 4.47 -2.78 -7.21
N ALA A 120 3.48 -2.08 -6.63
CA ALA A 120 2.72 -2.58 -5.50
C ALA A 120 1.83 -3.78 -5.87
N ILE A 121 1.11 -3.70 -7.00
CA ILE A 121 0.28 -4.81 -7.49
C ILE A 121 1.11 -6.04 -7.86
N ARG A 122 2.26 -5.85 -8.53
CA ARG A 122 3.16 -6.95 -8.89
C ARG A 122 3.76 -7.62 -7.67
N LEU A 123 4.12 -6.84 -6.64
CA LEU A 123 4.64 -7.40 -5.40
C LEU A 123 3.56 -8.20 -4.68
N GLU A 124 2.37 -7.65 -4.56
CA GLU A 124 1.24 -8.34 -3.95
C GLU A 124 0.94 -9.68 -4.64
N ASN A 125 0.96 -9.70 -5.97
CA ASN A 125 0.83 -10.93 -6.76
C ASN A 125 2.00 -11.90 -6.55
N LEU A 126 3.21 -11.41 -6.32
CA LEU A 126 4.35 -12.24 -5.93
C LEU A 126 4.15 -12.86 -4.54
N VAL A 127 3.67 -12.09 -3.56
CA VAL A 127 3.37 -12.59 -2.20
C VAL A 127 2.30 -13.66 -2.25
N LEU A 128 1.22 -13.47 -3.03
CA LEU A 128 0.18 -14.48 -3.25
C LEU A 128 0.77 -15.79 -3.79
N ARG A 129 1.63 -15.71 -4.81
CA ARG A 129 2.29 -16.90 -5.37
C ARG A 129 3.17 -17.63 -4.35
N VAL A 130 3.98 -16.88 -3.60
CA VAL A 130 4.87 -17.46 -2.57
C VAL A 130 4.07 -18.11 -1.44
N ALA A 131 2.90 -17.55 -1.11
CA ALA A 131 1.99 -18.08 -0.11
C ALA A 131 1.11 -19.25 -0.60
N GLY A 132 1.27 -19.70 -1.86
CA GLY A 132 0.54 -20.83 -2.42
C GLY A 132 -0.78 -20.49 -3.14
N PHE A 133 -1.14 -19.22 -3.25
CA PHE A 133 -2.33 -18.73 -3.97
C PHE A 133 -2.01 -18.37 -5.43
N SER A 134 -1.31 -19.26 -6.14
CA SER A 134 -0.82 -19.00 -7.51
C SER A 134 -1.94 -18.86 -8.55
N ASN A 135 -3.14 -19.32 -8.22
CA ASN A 135 -4.35 -19.22 -9.05
C ASN A 135 -5.18 -17.96 -8.79
N ILE A 136 -4.75 -17.07 -7.89
CA ILE A 136 -5.40 -15.81 -7.56
C ILE A 136 -4.46 -14.67 -7.92
N GLN A 137 -4.95 -13.66 -8.62
CA GLN A 137 -4.18 -12.46 -8.96
C GLN A 137 -5.04 -11.21 -8.74
N ARG A 138 -4.43 -10.16 -8.22
CA ARG A 138 -4.99 -8.82 -8.17
C ARG A 138 -4.69 -8.08 -9.48
N ASN A 139 -5.68 -7.45 -10.09
CA ASN A 139 -5.52 -6.80 -11.39
C ASN A 139 -5.32 -5.27 -11.33
N GLY A 140 -5.60 -4.64 -10.19
CA GLY A 140 -5.40 -3.21 -9.94
C GLY A 140 -6.60 -2.32 -10.26
N GLU A 141 -7.74 -2.85 -10.73
CA GLU A 141 -8.92 -2.03 -11.06
C GLU A 141 -9.52 -1.33 -9.84
N ASP A 142 -9.31 -1.87 -8.64
CA ASP A 142 -9.72 -1.24 -7.38
C ASP A 142 -8.54 -0.58 -6.65
N HIS A 143 -7.36 -0.51 -7.28
CA HIS A 143 -6.21 0.27 -6.80
C HIS A 143 -6.13 1.61 -7.54
N GLY A 144 -5.56 2.67 -6.96
CA GLY A 144 -5.25 3.87 -7.75
C GLY A 144 -4.31 3.50 -8.90
N PRO A 145 -4.56 3.92 -10.17
CA PRO A 145 -5.48 4.96 -10.64
C PRO A 145 -6.88 4.48 -11.11
N LYS A 146 -7.35 3.34 -10.60
CA LYS A 146 -8.62 2.65 -10.91
C LYS A 146 -8.68 2.09 -12.33
N THR A 147 -7.57 1.50 -12.77
CA THR A 147 -7.43 0.84 -14.07
C THR A 147 -6.64 -0.45 -13.93
N LYS A 148 -6.86 -1.41 -14.85
CA LYS A 148 -6.05 -2.64 -14.88
C LYS A 148 -4.58 -2.28 -15.07
N ILE A 149 -3.73 -2.81 -14.19
CA ILE A 149 -2.28 -2.72 -14.34
C ILE A 149 -1.83 -3.70 -15.43
N PRO A 150 -1.17 -3.22 -16.50
CA PRO A 150 -0.60 -4.10 -17.51
C PRO A 150 0.45 -5.03 -16.91
N ASN A 151 0.38 -6.30 -17.29
CA ASN A 151 1.28 -7.35 -16.80
C ASN A 151 1.34 -7.40 -15.26
N ASN A 152 0.20 -7.26 -14.58
CA ASN A 152 0.05 -7.31 -13.12
C ASN A 152 0.71 -8.54 -12.47
N SER A 153 0.84 -9.66 -13.19
CA SER A 153 1.46 -10.89 -12.69
C SER A 153 2.99 -10.93 -12.79
N GLN A 154 3.63 -9.96 -13.45
CA GLN A 154 5.09 -9.91 -13.54
C GLN A 154 5.74 -9.69 -12.17
N LEU A 155 7.06 -9.92 -12.10
CA LEU A 155 7.83 -9.55 -10.93
C LEU A 155 7.91 -8.01 -10.84
N PRO A 156 8.01 -7.45 -9.62
CA PRO A 156 8.35 -6.04 -9.46
C PRO A 156 9.71 -5.74 -10.09
N ASP A 157 9.87 -4.55 -10.66
CA ASP A 157 11.08 -4.17 -11.38
C ASP A 157 12.19 -3.64 -10.43
N TYR A 158 11.95 -3.62 -9.13
CA TYR A 158 12.94 -3.26 -8.10
C TYR A 158 13.46 -4.51 -7.36
N ARG A 159 14.70 -4.42 -6.86
CA ARG A 159 15.38 -5.46 -6.08
C ARG A 159 15.84 -4.90 -4.74
#